data_AF-A0A9E3A3J5-F1
#
_entry.id   AF-A0A9E3A3J5-F1
#
_cell.length_a   1.000
_cell.length_b   1.000
_cell.length_c   1.000
_cell.angle_alpha   90.00
_cell.angle_beta   90.00
_cell.angle_gamma   90.00
#
_symmetry.space_group_name_H-M   'P 1'
#
loop_
_entity.id
_entity.type
_entity.pdbx_description
1 polymer ?
#
loop_
_entity_poly.entity_id
_entity_poly.type
_entity_poly.pdbx_seq_one_letter_code
_entity_poly.pdbx_strand_id
1 'polypeptide(L)'
;MVLPLLLFVGAAHAYDVNGVALGASEKDIREKFPYANCRALEWPSRAADRRCDDSRVIFAGVDASVTFYLRKGTVEGFDVRFDHRDVAGIVKFLTPRYGPPAFEGPGPVMAQWKNKAERATITSDQGRRRASLLVSRGTFEDEIYKVR
;
A
#
# COMPACT_ATOMS: atom_id res chain seq x y z
N MET A 1 5.39 13.92 44.40
CA MET A 1 4.29 13.75 43.43
C MET A 1 4.91 13.38 42.10
N VAL A 2 4.80 12.12 41.70
CA VAL A 2 5.32 11.62 40.41
C VAL A 2 4.22 11.82 39.38
N LEU A 3 4.46 12.67 38.39
CA LEU A 3 3.54 12.96 37.30
C LEU A 3 3.67 11.82 36.27
N PRO A 4 2.63 11.01 35.98
CA PRO A 4 2.72 10.02 34.93
C PRO A 4 2.59 10.73 33.58
N LEU A 5 3.68 10.71 32.82
CA LEU A 5 3.71 11.12 31.41
C LEU A 5 2.92 10.07 30.62
N LEU A 6 1.63 10.34 30.38
CA LEU A 6 0.80 9.59 29.43
C LEU A 6 1.36 9.83 28.03
N LEU A 7 2.21 8.92 27.58
CA LEU A 7 2.58 8.77 26.18
C LEU A 7 1.33 8.34 25.41
N PHE A 8 0.55 9.30 24.92
CA PHE A 8 -0.37 9.08 23.82
C PHE A 8 0.48 8.82 22.58
N VAL A 9 0.87 7.55 22.39
CA VAL A 9 1.27 7.04 21.08
C VAL A 9 -0.01 7.07 20.26
N GLY A 10 -0.26 8.20 19.61
CA GLY A 10 -1.22 8.25 18.52
C GLY A 10 -0.76 7.21 17.53
N ALA A 11 -1.45 6.07 17.47
CA ALA A 11 -1.36 5.17 16.36
C ALA A 11 -1.79 5.98 15.15
N ALA A 12 -0.82 6.61 14.48
CA ALA A 12 -0.99 6.89 13.08
C ALA A 12 -1.31 5.52 12.49
N HIS A 13 -2.58 5.35 12.10
CA HIS A 13 -3.05 4.22 11.31
C HIS A 13 -2.33 4.33 9.96
N ALA A 14 -1.04 4.02 9.96
CA ALA A 14 -0.17 4.12 8.82
C ALA A 14 -0.55 2.95 7.93
N TYR A 15 -1.01 3.26 6.73
CA TYR A 15 -1.20 2.24 5.73
C TYR A 15 0.17 1.64 5.39
N ASP A 16 0.36 0.37 5.72
CA ASP A 16 1.65 -0.30 5.67
C ASP A 16 1.53 -1.71 5.06
N VAL A 17 2.62 -2.17 4.47
CA VAL A 17 2.81 -3.55 4.07
C VAL A 17 4.07 -4.08 4.75
N ASN A 18 3.87 -5.01 5.69
CA ASN A 18 4.93 -5.64 6.49
C ASN A 18 5.88 -4.62 7.16
N GLY A 19 5.33 -3.49 7.63
CA GLY A 19 6.07 -2.42 8.32
C GLY A 19 6.68 -1.36 7.39
N VAL A 20 6.52 -1.47 6.07
CA VAL A 20 6.88 -0.39 5.13
C VAL A 20 5.62 0.41 4.80
N ALA A 21 5.61 1.68 5.21
CA ALA A 21 4.51 2.61 5.00
C ALA A 21 4.84 3.67 3.93
N LEU A 22 3.87 4.51 3.59
CA LEU A 22 4.13 5.72 2.81
C LEU A 22 5.16 6.61 3.54
N GLY A 23 6.04 7.27 2.77
CA GLY A 23 7.14 8.04 3.35
C GLY A 23 8.38 7.24 3.74
N ALA A 24 8.34 5.90 3.68
CA ALA A 24 9.52 5.06 3.93
C ALA A 24 10.59 5.26 2.85
N SER A 25 11.84 4.98 3.18
CA SER A 25 12.96 5.09 2.25
C SER A 25 13.17 3.81 1.42
N GLU A 26 13.88 3.91 0.29
CA GLU A 26 14.32 2.72 -0.46
C GLU A 26 15.14 1.75 0.41
N LYS A 27 15.87 2.28 1.41
CA LYS A 27 16.63 1.46 2.35
C LYS A 27 15.70 0.59 3.20
N ASP A 28 14.62 1.17 3.71
CA ASP A 28 13.64 0.44 4.54
C ASP A 28 12.98 -0.69 3.74
N ILE A 29 12.70 -0.45 2.45
CA ILE A 29 12.21 -1.51 1.53
C ILE A 29 13.23 -2.64 1.46
N ARG A 30 14.50 -2.35 1.17
CA ARG A 30 15.54 -3.39 1.02
C ARG A 30 15.80 -4.16 2.30
N GLU A 31 15.60 -3.55 3.46
CA GLU A 31 15.72 -4.21 4.76
C GLU A 31 14.56 -5.18 5.02
N LYS A 32 13.32 -4.78 4.71
CA LYS A 32 12.12 -5.59 4.95
C LYS A 32 11.82 -6.59 3.83
N PHE A 33 12.24 -6.29 2.62
CA PHE A 33 12.03 -7.05 1.39
C PHE A 33 13.38 -7.29 0.72
N PRO A 34 14.19 -8.24 1.23
CA PRO A 34 15.56 -8.47 0.75
C PRO A 34 15.62 -8.96 -0.71
N TYR A 35 14.50 -9.46 -1.24
CA TYR A 35 14.37 -9.91 -2.63
C TYR A 35 13.75 -8.86 -3.56
N ALA A 36 13.46 -7.65 -3.06
CA ALA A 36 12.90 -6.58 -3.86
C ALA A 36 13.90 -6.13 -4.93
N ASN A 37 13.47 -6.14 -6.19
CA ASN A 37 14.23 -5.60 -7.31
C ASN A 37 13.88 -4.13 -7.53
N CYS A 38 14.78 -3.23 -7.10
CA CYS A 38 14.63 -1.79 -7.24
C CYS A 38 15.30 -1.25 -8.51
N ARG A 39 14.51 -0.59 -9.36
CA ARG A 39 14.96 -0.03 -10.65
C ARG A 39 14.29 1.31 -10.94
N ALA A 40 14.89 2.07 -11.86
CA ALA A 40 14.23 3.25 -12.42
C ALA A 40 12.96 2.83 -13.19
N LEU A 41 11.96 3.70 -13.20
CA LEU A 41 10.84 3.56 -14.12
C LEU A 41 11.32 3.85 -15.54
N GLU A 42 10.87 3.04 -16.50
CA GLU A 42 11.11 3.27 -17.92
C GLU A 42 10.57 4.64 -18.36
N TRP A 43 9.41 5.03 -17.80
CA TRP A 43 8.80 6.34 -17.97
C TRP A 43 8.56 6.99 -16.60
N PRO A 44 9.49 7.84 -16.11
CA PRO A 44 9.29 8.61 -14.89
C PRO A 44 8.09 9.56 -15.02
N SER A 45 7.29 9.65 -13.96
CA SER A 45 6.14 10.54 -13.91
C SER A 45 6.30 11.59 -12.81
N ARG A 46 5.27 12.38 -12.51
CA ARG A 46 5.27 13.22 -11.28
C ARG A 46 5.08 12.39 -10.01
N ALA A 47 4.41 11.25 -10.10
CA ALA A 47 4.13 10.39 -8.96
C ALA A 47 5.33 9.53 -8.53
N ALA A 48 6.15 9.07 -9.48
CA ALA A 48 7.29 8.21 -9.18
C ALA A 48 8.39 8.30 -10.24
N ASP A 49 9.64 8.10 -9.83
CA ASP A 49 10.81 7.95 -10.69
C ASP A 49 11.43 6.55 -10.61
N ARG A 50 11.08 5.77 -9.56
CA ARG A 50 11.61 4.43 -9.31
C ARG A 50 10.50 3.49 -8.85
N ARG A 51 10.75 2.19 -9.02
CA ARG A 51 9.92 1.11 -8.47
C ARG A 51 10.77 0.03 -7.83
N CYS A 52 10.25 -0.59 -6.77
CA CYS A 52 10.82 -1.80 -6.18
C CYS A 52 9.77 -2.91 -6.22
N ASP A 53 10.10 -4.01 -6.87
CA ASP A 53 9.19 -5.14 -7.08
C ASP A 53 9.64 -6.34 -6.24
N ASP A 54 8.77 -6.86 -5.37
CA ASP A 54 8.96 -8.17 -4.75
C ASP A 54 7.83 -9.11 -5.17
N SER A 55 8.20 -10.20 -5.83
CA SER A 55 7.26 -11.14 -6.44
C SER A 55 6.71 -12.19 -5.46
N ARG A 56 7.30 -12.33 -4.27
CA ARG A 56 6.96 -13.38 -3.31
C ARG A 56 6.99 -12.82 -1.89
N VAL A 57 5.84 -12.33 -1.45
CA VAL A 57 5.67 -11.85 -0.08
C VAL A 57 4.46 -12.52 0.56
N ILE A 58 4.52 -12.69 1.87
CA ILE A 58 3.33 -13.07 2.65
C ILE A 58 2.72 -11.78 3.19
N PHE A 59 1.45 -11.54 2.88
CA PHE A 59 0.69 -10.40 3.37
C PHE A 59 -0.65 -10.89 3.89
N ALA A 60 -1.02 -10.51 5.12
CA ALA A 60 -2.24 -10.98 5.78
C ALA A 60 -2.41 -12.53 5.79
N GLY A 61 -1.28 -13.27 5.77
CA GLY A 61 -1.27 -14.74 5.73
C GLY A 61 -1.46 -15.36 4.34
N VAL A 62 -1.48 -14.58 3.26
CA VAL A 62 -1.64 -15.07 1.89
C VAL A 62 -0.44 -14.73 1.00
N ASP A 63 -0.23 -15.52 -0.04
CA ASP A 63 0.78 -15.27 -1.06
C ASP A 63 0.41 -14.04 -1.89
N ALA A 64 1.34 -13.09 -1.97
CA ALA A 64 1.17 -11.86 -2.71
C ALA A 64 2.46 -11.44 -3.42
N SER A 65 2.34 -10.43 -4.26
CA SER A 65 3.45 -9.63 -4.78
C SER A 65 3.23 -8.18 -4.43
N VAL A 66 4.29 -7.43 -4.18
CA VAL A 66 4.24 -6.00 -3.87
C VAL A 66 5.08 -5.20 -4.85
N THR A 67 4.56 -4.05 -5.27
CA THR A 67 5.30 -3.04 -6.02
C THR A 67 5.27 -1.74 -5.23
N PHE A 68 6.45 -1.25 -4.82
CA PHE A 68 6.61 0.08 -4.24
C PHE A 68 6.94 1.09 -5.33
N TYR A 69 6.32 2.25 -5.28
CA TYR A 69 6.59 3.37 -6.16
C TYR A 69 7.23 4.50 -5.37
N LEU A 70 8.40 4.94 -5.83
CA LEU A 70 9.20 5.92 -5.11
C LEU A 70 9.36 7.20 -5.94
N ARG A 71 9.38 8.33 -5.25
CA ARG A 71 9.82 9.62 -5.78
C ARG A 71 10.93 10.15 -4.91
N LYS A 72 12.07 10.52 -5.51
CA LYS A 72 13.24 11.03 -4.75
C LYS A 72 13.64 10.09 -3.59
N GLY A 73 13.54 8.78 -3.81
CA GLY A 73 13.91 7.75 -2.83
C GLY A 73 12.92 7.51 -1.69
N THR A 74 11.73 8.12 -1.75
CA THR A 74 10.67 7.98 -0.73
C THR A 74 9.44 7.29 -1.32
N VAL A 75 8.79 6.40 -0.57
CA VAL A 75 7.56 5.71 -0.99
C VAL A 75 6.39 6.68 -1.09
N GLU A 76 5.82 6.80 -2.28
CA GLU A 76 4.64 7.61 -2.60
C GLU A 76 3.36 6.77 -2.71
N GLY A 77 3.53 5.50 -3.05
CA GLY A 77 2.47 4.52 -3.14
C GLY A 77 3.02 3.11 -3.24
N PHE A 78 2.17 2.13 -2.96
CA PHE A 78 2.48 0.72 -3.16
C PHE A 78 1.23 -0.06 -3.57
N ASP A 79 1.44 -1.08 -4.40
CA ASP A 79 0.40 -1.99 -4.88
C ASP A 79 0.70 -3.41 -4.43
N VAL A 80 -0.22 -4.02 -3.69
CA VAL A 80 -0.13 -5.43 -3.26
C VAL A 80 -1.13 -6.25 -4.05
N ARG A 81 -0.64 -7.23 -4.80
CA ARG A 81 -1.46 -8.09 -5.68
C ARG A 81 -1.56 -9.49 -5.10
N PHE A 82 -2.77 -10.02 -5.01
CA PHE A 82 -3.10 -11.30 -4.36
C PHE A 82 -4.27 -11.99 -5.10
N ASP A 83 -4.62 -13.24 -4.73
CA ASP A 83 -5.75 -13.96 -5.34
C ASP A 83 -7.08 -13.33 -4.90
N HIS A 84 -8.01 -13.18 -5.84
CA HIS A 84 -9.32 -12.58 -5.57
C HIS A 84 -10.08 -13.28 -4.43
N ARG A 85 -9.87 -14.59 -4.23
CA ARG A 85 -10.51 -15.36 -3.14
C ARG A 85 -10.15 -14.84 -1.75
N ASP A 86 -9.00 -14.16 -1.63
CA ASP A 86 -8.46 -13.68 -0.35
C ASP A 86 -8.95 -12.27 0.01
N VAL A 87 -9.73 -11.61 -0.86
CA VAL A 87 -10.25 -10.24 -0.63
C VAL A 87 -10.93 -10.12 0.72
N ALA A 88 -11.87 -11.02 1.04
CA ALA A 88 -12.61 -10.98 2.31
C ALA A 88 -11.69 -11.15 3.53
N GLY A 89 -10.69 -12.04 3.42
CA GLY A 89 -9.69 -12.25 4.47
C GLY A 89 -8.82 -11.02 4.69
N ILE A 90 -8.40 -10.36 3.61
CA ILE A 90 -7.58 -9.15 3.66
C ILE A 90 -8.38 -7.96 4.21
N VAL A 91 -9.62 -7.75 3.77
CA VAL A 91 -10.48 -6.69 4.33
C VAL A 91 -10.64 -6.87 5.85
N LYS A 92 -10.88 -8.12 6.28
CA LYS A 92 -10.96 -8.46 7.72
C LYS A 92 -9.65 -8.20 8.45
N PHE A 93 -8.51 -8.52 7.85
CA PHE A 93 -7.18 -8.24 8.41
C PHE A 93 -6.89 -6.73 8.53
N LEU A 94 -7.31 -5.94 7.53
CA LEU A 94 -7.07 -4.50 7.47
C LEU A 94 -7.98 -3.70 8.38
N THR A 95 -9.23 -4.12 8.59
CA THR A 95 -10.22 -3.39 9.40
C THR A 95 -9.73 -2.98 10.80
N PRO A 96 -9.13 -3.86 11.63
CA PRO A 96 -8.59 -3.44 12.93
C PRO A 96 -7.39 -2.49 12.82
N ARG A 97 -6.68 -2.49 11.68
CA ARG A 97 -5.47 -1.68 11.44
C ARG A 97 -5.77 -0.33 10.80
N TYR A 98 -6.76 -0.24 9.93
CA TYR A 98 -7.08 0.94 9.12
C TYR A 98 -8.39 1.61 9.59
N GLY A 99 -9.14 0.93 10.45
CA GLY A 99 -10.52 1.27 10.77
C GLY A 99 -11.52 0.65 9.78
N PRO A 100 -12.83 0.88 9.99
CA PRO A 100 -13.84 0.43 9.06
C PRO A 100 -13.64 1.10 7.69
N PRO A 101 -13.85 0.36 6.58
CA PRO A 101 -13.79 0.96 5.25
C PRO A 101 -14.85 2.04 5.09
N ALA A 102 -14.51 3.10 4.35
CA ALA A 102 -15.44 4.15 3.95
C ALA A 102 -16.44 3.65 2.90
N PHE A 103 -16.08 2.61 2.15
CA PHE A 103 -16.92 1.94 1.17
C PHE A 103 -16.55 0.46 1.11
N GLU A 104 -17.56 -0.41 1.03
CA GLU A 104 -17.42 -1.84 0.76
C GLU A 104 -18.61 -2.28 -0.10
N GLY A 105 -18.36 -2.99 -1.20
CA GLY A 105 -19.44 -3.40 -2.09
C GLY A 105 -19.02 -4.22 -3.30
N PRO A 106 -19.99 -4.86 -3.97
CA PRO A 106 -19.74 -5.60 -5.21
C PRO A 106 -19.50 -4.60 -6.35
N GLY A 107 -18.31 -4.62 -6.95
CA GLY A 107 -17.94 -3.70 -8.03
C GLY A 107 -16.54 -3.94 -8.56
N PRO A 108 -15.91 -2.97 -9.24
CA PRO A 108 -14.47 -2.99 -9.49
C PRO A 108 -13.67 -2.56 -8.25
N VAL A 109 -14.29 -1.77 -7.37
CA VAL A 109 -13.76 -1.41 -6.04
C VAL A 109 -14.46 -2.29 -5.02
N MET A 110 -13.69 -3.11 -4.29
CA MET A 110 -14.20 -4.02 -3.27
C MET A 110 -14.29 -3.33 -1.91
N ALA A 111 -13.26 -2.55 -1.57
CA ALA A 111 -13.16 -1.83 -0.31
C ALA A 111 -12.30 -0.59 -0.48
N GLN A 112 -12.60 0.48 0.26
CA GLN A 112 -11.81 1.69 0.26
C GLN A 112 -11.70 2.30 1.65
N TRP A 113 -10.48 2.73 1.99
CA TRP A 113 -10.18 3.56 3.15
C TRP A 113 -9.59 4.88 2.68
N LYS A 114 -9.93 5.96 3.38
CA LYS A 114 -9.41 7.29 3.11
C LYS A 114 -9.17 8.01 4.42
N ASN A 115 -7.95 8.50 4.59
CA ASN A 115 -7.62 9.46 5.63
C ASN A 115 -7.28 10.81 4.96
N LYS A 116 -6.88 11.82 5.74
CA LYS A 116 -6.68 13.20 5.27
C LYS A 116 -5.88 13.30 3.97
N ALA A 117 -4.79 12.54 3.83
CA ALA A 117 -3.87 12.64 2.68
C ALA A 117 -3.63 11.32 1.95
N GLU A 118 -4.07 10.19 2.53
CA GLU A 118 -3.79 8.85 2.03
C GLU A 118 -5.07 8.09 1.71
N ARG A 119 -4.96 7.20 0.74
CA ARG A 119 -6.03 6.33 0.27
C ARG A 119 -5.50 4.91 0.19
N ALA A 120 -6.33 3.95 0.62
CA ALA A 120 -6.13 2.54 0.36
C ALA A 120 -7.37 2.01 -0.36
N THR A 121 -7.20 1.42 -1.54
CA THR A 121 -8.31 0.91 -2.35
C THR A 121 -8.02 -0.53 -2.74
N ILE A 122 -8.94 -1.44 -2.41
CA ILE A 122 -8.94 -2.80 -2.97
C ILE A 122 -9.77 -2.79 -4.24
N THR A 123 -9.15 -3.19 -5.34
CA THR A 123 -9.82 -3.38 -6.63
C THR A 123 -9.74 -4.83 -7.08
N SER A 124 -10.76 -5.24 -7.83
CA SER A 124 -10.84 -6.54 -8.50
C SER A 124 -11.31 -6.31 -9.93
N ASP A 125 -10.59 -6.89 -10.89
CA ASP A 125 -11.03 -6.91 -12.29
C ASP A 125 -11.96 -8.10 -12.48
N GLN A 126 -13.23 -7.85 -12.83
CA GLN A 126 -14.25 -8.88 -13.04
C GLN A 126 -13.90 -9.71 -14.29
N GLY A 127 -13.04 -10.72 -14.09
CA GLY A 127 -12.51 -11.56 -15.15
C GLY A 127 -11.09 -12.06 -14.88
N ARG A 128 -10.37 -11.43 -13.95
CA ARG A 128 -9.04 -11.88 -13.53
C ARG A 128 -9.10 -12.54 -12.16
N ARG A 129 -8.23 -13.54 -11.97
CA ARG A 129 -8.07 -14.25 -10.70
C ARG A 129 -7.38 -13.40 -9.61
N ARG A 130 -7.00 -12.16 -9.89
CA ARG A 130 -6.20 -11.31 -8.98
C ARG A 130 -6.95 -10.06 -8.56
N ALA A 131 -6.79 -9.71 -7.30
CA ALA A 131 -7.15 -8.43 -6.72
C ALA A 131 -5.89 -7.62 -6.37
N SER A 132 -6.07 -6.32 -6.17
CA SER A 132 -5.01 -5.35 -5.90
C SER A 132 -5.40 -4.47 -4.73
N LEU A 133 -4.54 -4.32 -3.73
CA LEU A 133 -4.60 -3.27 -2.73
C LEU A 133 -3.62 -2.17 -3.14
N LEU A 134 -4.13 -1.05 -3.62
CA LEU A 134 -3.35 0.14 -3.91
C LEU A 134 -3.43 1.11 -2.73
N VAL A 135 -2.28 1.44 -2.17
CA VAL A 135 -2.13 2.47 -1.13
C VAL A 135 -1.32 3.61 -1.68
N SER A 136 -1.80 4.84 -1.55
CA SER A 136 -1.08 6.01 -2.05
C SER A 136 -1.44 7.31 -1.34
N ARG A 137 -0.63 8.35 -1.54
CA ARG A 137 -0.92 9.71 -1.05
C ARG A 137 -1.21 10.69 -2.18
N GLY A 138 -2.04 11.69 -1.89
CA GLY A 138 -2.32 12.80 -2.81
C GLY A 138 -2.89 12.36 -4.16
N THR A 139 -2.32 12.88 -5.24
CA THR A 139 -2.76 12.63 -6.64
C THR A 139 -1.95 11.51 -7.31
N PHE A 140 -1.36 10.60 -6.55
CA PHE A 140 -0.51 9.53 -7.08
C PHE A 140 -1.19 8.74 -8.21
N GLU A 141 -2.42 8.28 -7.99
CA GLU A 141 -3.22 7.54 -8.97
C GLU A 141 -3.40 8.32 -10.29
N ASP A 142 -3.63 9.63 -10.21
CA ASP A 142 -3.82 10.49 -11.37
C ASP A 142 -2.52 10.78 -12.12
N GLU A 143 -1.38 10.75 -11.41
CA GLU A 143 -0.09 11.20 -11.92
C GLU A 143 0.84 10.05 -12.33
N ILE A 144 0.63 8.82 -11.85
CA ILE A 144 1.52 7.68 -12.14
C ILE A 144 1.51 7.29 -13.62
N TYR A 145 0.38 7.46 -14.32
CA TYR A 145 0.22 7.15 -15.75
C TYR A 145 0.41 8.35 -16.68
N LYS A 146 0.60 9.57 -16.14
CA LYS A 146 0.91 10.75 -16.95
C LYS A 146 2.41 10.80 -17.22
N VAL A 147 2.82 10.06 -18.24
CA VAL A 147 4.19 10.09 -18.78
C VAL A 147 4.48 11.48 -19.34
N ARG A 148 5.71 11.95 -19.16
CA ARG A 148 6.22 13.19 -19.77
C ARG A 148 7.14 12.88 -20.94
#